data_AF-A0A261CNN3-F1
#
_entry.id   AF-A0A261CNN3-F1
#
_cell.length_a   1.000
_cell.length_b   1.000
_cell.length_c   1.000
_cell.angle_alpha   90.00
_cell.angle_beta   90.00
_cell.angle_gamma   90.00
#
_symmetry.space_group_name_H-M   'P 1'
#
loop_
_entity.id
_entity.type
_entity.pdbx_description
1 polymer ?
#
loop_
_entity_poly.entity_id
_entity_poly.type
_entity_poly.pdbx_seq_one_letter_code
_entity_poly.pdbx_strand_id
1 'polypeptide(L)'
;MAEQNHPNTNVSELQRAILQQIVNTVQHYRILLAGRINGLEEYQELLDDVEDIAMELIRVGELPASEEGRELVHILFNELFHMMRVFIDLLT
;
A
#
# COMPACT_ATOMS: atom_id res chain seq x y z
N MET A 1 -13.88 34.69 4.02
CA MET A 1 -13.24 33.75 3.09
C MET A 1 -12.97 32.49 3.90
N ALA A 2 -13.65 31.39 3.61
CA ALA A 2 -13.43 30.14 4.34
C ALA A 2 -12.24 29.45 3.69
N GLU A 3 -11.06 29.56 4.31
CA GLU A 3 -9.95 28.65 4.02
C GLU A 3 -10.47 27.24 4.27
N GLN A 4 -10.57 26.46 3.20
CA GLN A 4 -10.85 25.04 3.31
C GLN A 4 -9.66 24.44 4.04
N ASN A 5 -9.83 24.23 5.36
CA ASN A 5 -8.91 23.45 6.19
C ASN A 5 -8.95 22.00 5.71
N HIS A 6 -8.35 21.74 4.55
CA HIS A 6 -7.97 20.39 4.17
C HIS A 6 -6.98 19.91 5.23
N PRO A 7 -7.18 18.72 5.82
CA PRO A 7 -6.21 18.18 6.76
C PRO A 7 -4.85 18.11 6.07
N ASN A 8 -3.87 18.87 6.60
CA ASN A 8 -2.51 18.89 6.08
C ASN A 8 -1.81 17.60 6.52
N THR A 9 -2.08 16.52 5.80
CA THR A 9 -1.54 15.18 6.03
C THR A 9 -0.47 14.81 5.01
N ASN A 10 0.39 13.85 5.34
CA ASN A 10 1.44 13.37 4.43
C ASN A 10 0.91 12.67 3.18
N VAL A 11 -0.33 12.19 3.24
CA VAL A 11 -1.00 11.43 2.18
C VAL A 11 -2.27 12.18 1.81
N SER A 12 -2.44 12.45 0.51
CA SER A 12 -3.66 13.05 -0.03
C SER A 12 -4.84 12.08 0.03
N GLU A 13 -6.07 12.59 -0.02
CA GLU A 13 -7.28 11.74 -0.03
C GLU A 13 -7.26 10.72 -1.17
N LEU A 14 -6.76 11.12 -2.35
CA LEU A 14 -6.59 10.22 -3.49
C LEU A 14 -5.59 9.10 -3.19
N GLN A 15 -4.44 9.43 -2.60
CA GLN A 15 -3.45 8.42 -2.22
C GLN A 15 -4.02 7.47 -1.15
N ARG A 16 -4.78 7.97 -0.17
CA ARG A 16 -5.45 7.15 0.84
C ARG A 16 -6.47 6.18 0.20
N ALA A 17 -7.27 6.66 -0.75
CA ALA A 17 -8.22 5.82 -1.47
C ALA A 17 -7.53 4.72 -2.29
N ILE A 18 -6.42 5.06 -2.97
CA ILE A 18 -5.60 4.11 -3.71
C ILE A 18 -5.02 3.05 -2.77
N LEU A 19 -4.51 3.44 -1.60
CA LEU A 19 -3.96 2.51 -0.61
C LEU A 19 -5.01 1.54 -0.08
N GLN A 20 -6.18 2.05 0.30
CA GLN A 20 -7.28 1.21 0.74
C GLN A 20 -7.68 0.20 -0.35
N GLN A 21 -7.69 0.63 -1.62
CA GLN A 21 -7.97 -0.25 -2.75
C GLN A 21 -6.88 -1.31 -2.95
N ILE A 22 -5.59 -0.95 -2.80
CA ILE A 22 -4.46 -1.89 -2.85
C ILE A 22 -4.62 -2.96 -1.76
N VAL A 23 -4.81 -2.56 -0.48
CA VAL A 23 -5.01 -3.50 0.64
C VAL A 23 -6.15 -4.46 0.35
N ASN A 24 -7.31 -3.94 -0.03
CA ASN A 24 -8.48 -4.76 -0.32
C ASN A 24 -8.20 -5.72 -1.49
N THR A 25 -7.47 -5.27 -2.51
CA THR A 25 -7.11 -6.07 -3.67
C THR A 25 -6.16 -7.20 -3.27
N VAL A 26 -5.15 -6.92 -2.46
CA VAL A 26 -4.16 -7.88 -1.95
C VAL A 26 -4.84 -8.92 -1.07
N GLN A 27 -5.71 -8.50 -0.15
CA GLN A 27 -6.50 -9.42 0.69
C GLN A 27 -7.41 -10.31 -0.16
N HIS A 28 -8.04 -9.76 -1.20
CA HIS A 28 -8.89 -10.54 -2.11
C HIS A 28 -8.07 -11.55 -2.93
N TYR A 29 -6.91 -11.14 -3.44
CA TYR A 29 -5.99 -12.02 -4.16
C TYR A 29 -5.34 -13.06 -3.26
N ARG A 30 -5.07 -12.78 -1.98
CA ARG A 30 -4.64 -13.79 -0.99
C ARG A 30 -5.62 -14.94 -0.91
N ILE A 31 -6.92 -14.67 -0.90
CA ILE A 31 -7.98 -15.70 -0.88
C ILE A 31 -8.02 -16.46 -2.21
N LEU A 32 -7.97 -15.76 -3.35
CA LEU A 32 -8.02 -16.39 -4.68
C LEU A 32 -6.77 -17.24 -4.97
N LEU A 33 -5.60 -16.78 -4.54
CA LEU A 33 -4.31 -17.38 -4.83
C LEU A 33 -3.93 -18.45 -3.81
N ALA A 34 -4.40 -18.38 -2.56
CA ALA A 34 -4.35 -19.54 -1.66
C ALA A 34 -5.05 -20.79 -2.25
N GLY A 35 -6.04 -20.60 -3.13
CA GLY A 35 -6.70 -21.69 -3.86
C GLY A 35 -5.96 -22.19 -5.12
N ARG A 36 -5.01 -21.42 -5.67
CA ARG A 36 -4.26 -21.78 -6.90
C ARG A 36 -2.79 -22.12 -6.67
N ILE A 37 -2.15 -21.43 -5.73
CA ILE A 37 -0.73 -21.45 -5.44
C ILE A 37 -0.60 -21.93 -3.99
N ASN A 38 -0.84 -23.22 -3.77
CA ASN A 38 -0.64 -23.83 -2.46
C ASN A 38 0.85 -23.71 -2.06
N GLY A 39 1.17 -22.84 -1.11
CA GLY A 39 2.36 -23.01 -0.26
C GLY A 39 3.72 -22.55 -0.80
N LEU A 40 3.79 -21.54 -1.69
CA LEU A 40 5.06 -20.85 -1.90
C LEU A 40 5.28 -19.86 -0.75
N GLU A 41 6.23 -20.18 0.13
CA GLU A 41 6.63 -19.38 1.29
C GLU A 41 6.98 -17.94 0.86
N GLU A 42 7.76 -17.82 -0.22
CA GLU A 42 8.12 -16.55 -0.88
C GLU A 42 6.90 -15.72 -1.33
N TYR A 43 5.79 -16.37 -1.71
CA TYR A 43 4.57 -15.69 -2.13
C TYR A 43 3.75 -15.17 -0.93
N GLN A 44 3.76 -15.89 0.20
CA GLN A 44 3.14 -15.40 1.43
C GLN A 44 3.94 -14.24 2.02
N GLU A 45 5.27 -14.33 2.04
CA GLU A 45 6.14 -13.23 2.47
C GLU A 45 5.89 -11.96 1.65
N LEU A 46 5.81 -12.08 0.31
CA LEU A 46 5.51 -10.92 -0.55
C LEU A 46 4.14 -10.30 -0.28
N LEU A 47 3.13 -11.10 0.10
CA LEU A 47 1.80 -10.59 0.45
C LEU A 47 1.81 -9.89 1.81
N ASP A 48 2.51 -10.44 2.79
CA ASP A 48 2.66 -9.85 4.11
C ASP A 48 3.45 -8.53 4.01
N ASP A 49 4.51 -8.45 3.18
CA ASP A 49 5.26 -7.21 2.90
C ASP A 49 4.37 -6.10 2.31
N VAL A 50 3.48 -6.46 1.37
CA VAL A 50 2.53 -5.50 0.79
C VAL A 50 1.52 -5.00 1.82
N GLU A 51 1.04 -5.89 2.70
CA GLU A 51 0.14 -5.52 3.78
C GLU A 51 0.82 -4.58 4.78
N ASP A 52 2.06 -4.86 5.17
CA ASP A 52 2.87 -4.05 6.09
C ASP A 52 3.14 -2.65 5.52
N ILE A 53 3.58 -2.55 4.26
CA ILE A 53 3.84 -1.26 3.61
C ILE A 53 2.55 -0.43 3.48
N ALA A 54 1.43 -1.07 3.16
CA ALA A 54 0.16 -0.37 3.07
C ALA A 54 -0.35 0.11 4.44
N MET A 55 -0.16 -0.67 5.51
CA MET A 55 -0.46 -0.25 6.87
C MET A 55 0.40 0.95 7.31
N GLU A 56 1.69 0.94 6.99
CA GLU A 56 2.59 2.03 7.32
C GLU A 56 2.23 3.32 6.56
N LEU A 57 1.86 3.20 5.28
CA LEU A 57 1.35 4.33 4.50
C LEU A 57 0.06 4.93 5.07
N ILE A 58 -0.85 4.10 5.59
CA ILE A 58 -2.06 4.58 6.28
C ILE A 58 -1.67 5.35 7.55
N ARG A 59 -0.76 4.80 8.37
CA ARG A 59 -0.30 5.44 9.61
C ARG A 59 0.36 6.80 9.34
N VAL A 60 1.32 6.85 8.42
CA VAL A 60 2.02 8.10 8.05
C VAL A 60 1.05 9.11 7.44
N GLY A 61 0.06 8.64 6.70
CA GLY A 61 -1.02 9.44 6.14
C GLY A 61 -2.02 10.02 7.14
N GLU A 62 -2.01 9.57 8.40
CA GLU A 62 -2.79 10.16 9.49
C GLU A 62 -1.99 11.19 10.30
N LEU A 63 -0.67 11.22 10.14
CA LEU A 63 0.19 12.21 10.78
C LEU A 63 0.11 13.57 10.08
N PRO A 64 0.33 14.67 10.83
CA PRO A 64 0.52 15.98 10.24
C PRO A 64 1.63 15.96 9.18
N ALA A 65 1.47 16.76 8.13
CA ALA A 65 2.42 16.75 7.03
C ALA A 65 3.81 17.22 7.47
N SER A 66 4.82 16.41 7.18
CA SER A 66 6.24 16.70 7.36
C SER A 66 7.01 16.31 6.09
N GLU A 67 8.18 16.89 5.88
CA GLU A 67 9.03 16.52 4.74
C GLU A 67 9.42 15.04 4.82
N GLU A 68 9.83 14.60 6.02
CA GLU A 68 10.18 13.21 6.33
C GLU A 68 9.00 12.25 6.07
N GLY A 69 7.77 12.65 6.42
CA GLY A 69 6.57 11.85 6.18
C GLY A 69 6.23 11.74 4.70
N ARG A 70 6.41 12.82 3.92
CA ARG A 70 6.23 12.80 2.46
C ARG A 70 7.29 11.95 1.77
N GLU A 71 8.54 12.04 2.22
CA GLU A 71 9.65 11.21 1.70
C GLU A 71 9.41 9.73 1.99
N LEU A 72 9.01 9.39 3.22
CA LEU A 72 8.64 8.03 3.61
C LEU A 72 7.48 7.51 2.76
N VAL A 73 6.42 8.30 2.57
CA VAL A 73 5.30 7.94 1.69
C VAL A 73 5.78 7.65 0.26
N HIS A 74 6.69 8.46 -0.28
CA HIS A 74 7.22 8.25 -1.63
C HIS A 74 8.05 6.95 -1.74
N ILE A 75 8.87 6.64 -0.72
CA ILE A 75 9.64 5.39 -0.64
C ILE A 75 8.69 4.19 -0.62
N LEU A 76 7.73 4.19 0.30
CA LEU A 76 6.78 3.10 0.49
C LEU A 76 5.89 2.88 -0.76
N PHE A 77 5.50 3.95 -1.46
CA PHE A 77 4.78 3.82 -2.74
C PHE A 77 5.64 3.15 -3.82
N ASN A 78 6.93 3.48 -3.92
CA ASN A 78 7.82 2.86 -4.89
C ASN A 78 8.02 1.37 -4.61
N GLU A 79 8.16 0.99 -3.33
CA GLU A 79 8.26 -0.42 -2.92
C GLU A 79 6.98 -1.19 -3.26
N LEU A 80 5.81 -0.61 -2.97
CA LEU A 80 4.52 -1.17 -3.39
C LEU A 80 4.42 -1.41 -4.89
N PHE A 81 4.82 -0.42 -5.71
CA PHE A 81 4.82 -0.58 -7.15
C PHE A 81 5.78 -1.67 -7.63
N HIS A 82 6.93 -1.81 -6.98
CA HIS A 82 7.90 -2.86 -7.30
C HIS A 82 7.33 -4.25 -7.00
N MET A 83 6.76 -4.45 -5.81
CA MET A 83 6.15 -5.73 -5.43
C MET A 83 4.95 -6.08 -6.31
N MET A 84 4.11 -5.10 -6.68
CA MET A 84 3.01 -5.32 -7.61
C MET A 84 3.49 -5.80 -9.00
N ARG A 85 4.66 -5.37 -9.46
CA ARG A 85 5.27 -5.92 -10.68
C ARG A 85 5.70 -7.36 -10.51
N VAL A 86 6.34 -7.70 -9.39
CA VAL A 86 6.70 -9.09 -9.08
C VAL A 86 5.46 -9.99 -9.06
N PHE A 87 4.36 -9.54 -8.48
CA PHE A 87 3.09 -10.26 -8.52
C PHE A 87 2.56 -10.47 -9.94
N ILE A 88 2.63 -9.46 -10.80
CA ILE A 88 2.20 -9.58 -12.20
C ILE A 88 3.07 -10.62 -12.92
N ASP A 89 4.40 -10.52 -12.78
CA ASP A 89 5.35 -11.43 -13.42
C ASP A 89 5.19 -12.89 -12.96
N LEU A 90 4.85 -13.12 -11.68
CA LEU A 90 4.58 -14.46 -11.14
C LEU A 90 3.25 -15.07 -11.62
N LEU A 91 2.32 -14.26 -12.12
CA LEU A 91 0.97 -14.68 -12.50
C LEU A 91 0.75 -14.78 -14.02
N THR A 92 1.70 -14.31 -14.84
CA THR A 92 1.73 -14.44 -16.31
C THR A 92 2.69 -15.50 -16.79
#